data_AF-A0A920A084-F1
#
_entry.id   AF-A0A920A084-F1
#
_cell.length_a   1.000
_cell.length_b   1.000
_cell.length_c   1.000
_cell.angle_alpha   90.00
_cell.angle_beta   90.00
_cell.angle_gamma   90.00
#
_symmetry.space_group_name_H-M   'P 1'
#
loop_
_entity.id
_entity.type
_entity.pdbx_description
1 polymer ?
#
loop_
_entity_poly.entity_id
_entity_poly.type
_entity_poly.pdbx_seq_one_letter_code
_entity_poly.pdbx_strand_id
1 'polypeptide(L)'
;MMNLKEENLVINKRLVFFLISVLLIVSFCSIFFIENHSLVAHDESLYANRAKLIIDSNNWFTPFEKAHHKTIGSYWLIALSFKIFGINEFSARLPSYIFSILSSFVLFKIIKDISNLEIGLISIFTLSSSFLWFSYGRYCSPDTLYIFLNLLGILFLLKTTNSLKEKNKNKFLFLSGLFLSLPFFVRSYLQLLPLVSLFPFNLFQNKKTKI
;
A
#
# COMPACT_ATOMS: atom_id res chain seq x y z
N MET A 1 -14.60 -5.28 25.74
CA MET A 1 -14.03 -6.50 25.12
C MET A 1 -15.14 -7.15 24.32
N MET A 2 -15.05 -7.12 22.99
CA MET A 2 -16.03 -7.80 22.15
C MET A 2 -15.48 -9.20 21.90
N ASN A 3 -16.05 -10.17 22.60
CA ASN A 3 -15.66 -11.57 22.57
C ASN A 3 -16.22 -12.18 21.27
N LEU A 4 -15.49 -12.01 20.16
CA LEU A 4 -15.74 -12.78 18.95
C LEU A 4 -15.32 -14.21 19.26
N LYS A 5 -16.29 -15.07 19.58
CA LYS A 5 -16.09 -16.51 19.71
C LYS A 5 -15.31 -16.99 18.50
N GLU A 6 -14.18 -17.65 18.76
CA GLU A 6 -13.40 -18.41 17.80
C GLU A 6 -14.29 -19.56 17.26
N GLU A 7 -15.10 -19.27 16.25
CA GLU A 7 -15.47 -20.32 15.31
C GLU A 7 -14.19 -20.69 14.56
N ASN A 8 -13.55 -21.76 15.02
CA ASN A 8 -12.49 -22.43 14.29
C ASN A 8 -13.09 -22.94 12.97
N LEU A 9 -13.14 -22.08 11.96
CA LEU A 9 -13.06 -22.54 10.59
C LEU A 9 -11.83 -23.46 10.54
N VAL A 10 -12.01 -24.68 10.04
CA VAL A 10 -10.92 -25.63 9.84
C VAL A 10 -10.72 -25.67 8.34
N ILE A 11 -9.95 -24.72 7.81
CA ILE A 11 -9.64 -24.70 6.40
C ILE A 11 -8.59 -25.77 6.10
N ASN A 12 -8.88 -26.59 5.08
CA ASN A 12 -7.98 -27.62 4.61
C ASN A 12 -6.63 -27.02 4.16
N LYS A 13 -5.51 -27.50 4.72
CA LYS A 13 -4.15 -27.06 4.33
C LYS A 13 -3.90 -27.16 2.82
N ARG A 14 -4.52 -28.14 2.13
CA ARG A 14 -4.46 -28.26 0.67
C ARG A 14 -5.14 -27.08 -0.03
N LEU A 15 -6.27 -26.60 0.50
CA LEU A 15 -7.00 -25.45 -0.02
C LEU A 15 -6.19 -24.17 0.17
N VAL A 16 -5.53 -23.99 1.32
CA VAL A 16 -4.61 -22.86 1.53
C VAL A 16 -3.47 -22.85 0.52
N PHE A 17 -2.80 -23.99 0.33
CA PHE A 17 -1.73 -24.10 -0.65
C PHE A 17 -2.23 -23.79 -2.07
N PHE A 18 -3.41 -24.29 -2.42
CA PHE A 18 -4.08 -24.00 -3.69
C PHE A 18 -4.39 -22.50 -3.87
N LEU A 19 -4.94 -21.82 -2.86
CA LEU A 19 -5.22 -20.38 -2.95
C LEU A 19 -3.93 -19.56 -3.13
N ILE A 20 -2.87 -19.91 -2.40
CA ILE A 20 -1.56 -19.25 -2.53
C ILE A 20 -0.98 -19.50 -3.92
N SER A 21 -1.05 -20.73 -4.44
CA SER A 21 -0.55 -21.01 -5.79
C SER A 21 -1.34 -20.27 -6.86
N VAL A 22 -2.67 -20.19 -6.74
CA VAL A 22 -3.52 -19.39 -7.64
C VAL A 22 -3.13 -17.92 -7.59
N LEU A 23 -2.96 -17.33 -6.40
CA LEU A 23 -2.54 -15.92 -6.28
C LEU A 23 -1.17 -15.66 -6.91
N LEU A 24 -0.21 -16.57 -6.72
CA LEU A 24 1.11 -16.45 -7.33
C LEU A 24 1.05 -16.59 -8.85
N ILE A 25 0.27 -17.53 -9.36
CA ILE A 25 0.08 -17.73 -10.81
C ILE A 25 -0.61 -16.52 -11.42
N VAL A 26 -1.70 -16.03 -10.84
CA VAL A 26 -2.44 -14.84 -11.34
C VAL A 26 -1.54 -13.61 -11.32
N SER A 27 -0.79 -13.40 -10.24
CA SER A 27 0.22 -12.34 -10.15
C SER A 27 1.25 -12.50 -11.28
N PHE A 28 1.88 -13.67 -11.40
CA PHE A 28 2.88 -13.91 -12.44
C PHE A 28 2.32 -13.70 -13.87
N CYS A 29 1.14 -14.23 -14.19
CA CYS A 29 0.48 -14.02 -15.48
C CYS A 29 0.15 -12.55 -15.72
N SER A 30 -0.25 -11.81 -14.68
CA SER A 30 -0.64 -10.41 -14.83
C SER A 30 0.52 -9.50 -15.23
N ILE A 31 1.77 -9.89 -14.94
CA ILE A 31 2.99 -9.18 -15.37
C ILE A 31 3.05 -9.09 -16.90
N PHE A 32 2.74 -10.18 -17.60
CA PHE A 32 2.75 -10.23 -19.07
C PHE A 32 1.67 -9.36 -19.71
N PHE A 33 0.64 -9.00 -18.95
CA PHE A 33 -0.47 -8.19 -19.42
C PHE A 33 -0.37 -6.71 -19.01
N ILE A 34 0.77 -6.28 -18.48
CA ILE A 34 1.01 -4.88 -18.09
C ILE A 34 1.12 -3.97 -19.33
N GLU A 35 1.66 -4.45 -20.45
CA GLU A 35 1.88 -3.66 -21.69
C GLU A 35 0.71 -3.75 -22.70
N ASN A 36 -0.46 -4.24 -22.27
CA ASN A 36 -1.58 -4.52 -23.18
C ASN A 36 -2.22 -3.28 -23.81
N HIS A 37 -1.88 -2.08 -23.35
CA HIS A 37 -2.47 -0.83 -23.82
C HIS A 37 -1.54 0.34 -23.53
N SER A 38 -1.59 1.32 -24.42
CA SER A 38 -0.88 2.57 -24.24
C SER A 38 -1.26 3.28 -22.95
N LEU A 39 -0.35 4.10 -22.41
CA LEU A 39 -0.62 4.91 -21.22
C LEU A 39 -1.92 5.69 -21.38
N VAL A 40 -2.84 5.49 -20.45
CA VAL A 40 -4.12 6.18 -20.46
C VAL A 40 -3.88 7.67 -20.37
N ALA A 41 -4.51 8.41 -21.29
CA ALA A 41 -4.35 9.84 -21.42
C ALA A 41 -4.71 10.56 -20.11
N HIS A 42 -4.00 11.66 -19.84
CA HIS A 42 -4.15 12.54 -18.68
C HIS A 42 -3.64 12.00 -17.34
N ASP A 43 -3.97 10.77 -16.96
CA ASP A 43 -3.54 10.22 -15.67
C ASP A 43 -2.17 9.57 -15.74
N GLU A 44 -2.06 8.41 -16.39
CA GLU A 44 -0.81 7.64 -16.44
C GLU A 44 0.31 8.41 -17.16
N SER A 45 -0.03 9.04 -18.29
CA SER A 45 0.93 9.78 -19.09
C SER A 45 1.49 10.99 -18.35
N LEU A 46 0.71 11.62 -17.46
CA LEU A 46 1.20 12.70 -16.61
C LEU A 46 2.22 12.17 -15.61
N TYR A 47 1.96 11.04 -14.94
CA TYR A 47 2.93 10.47 -14.00
C TYR A 47 4.23 10.04 -14.68
N ALA A 48 4.11 9.37 -15.83
CA ALA A 48 5.25 8.96 -16.64
C ALA A 48 6.07 10.16 -17.16
N ASN A 49 5.42 11.17 -17.75
CA ASN A 49 6.13 12.35 -18.27
C ASN A 49 6.83 13.14 -17.17
N ARG A 50 6.23 13.25 -15.98
CA ARG A 50 6.85 13.95 -14.84
C ARG A 50 8.06 13.20 -14.30
N ALA A 51 7.99 11.87 -14.24
CA ALA A 51 9.13 11.05 -13.89
C ALA A 51 10.25 11.13 -14.95
N LYS A 52 9.90 11.19 -16.23
CA LYS A 52 10.88 11.40 -17.31
C LYS A 52 11.58 12.75 -17.17
N LEU A 53 10.86 13.84 -16.86
CA LEU A 53 11.46 15.15 -16.62
C LEU A 53 12.48 15.15 -15.47
N ILE A 54 12.27 14.35 -14.41
CA ILE A 54 13.25 14.20 -13.32
C ILE A 54 14.57 13.63 -13.86
N ILE A 55 14.49 12.68 -14.78
CA ILE A 55 15.66 12.03 -15.38
C ILE A 55 16.34 12.99 -16.36
N ASP A 56 15.57 13.59 -17.27
CA ASP A 56 16.08 14.48 -18.32
C ASP A 56 16.76 15.73 -17.73
N SER A 57 16.20 16.31 -16.66
CA SER A 57 16.79 17.46 -15.95
C SER A 57 17.85 17.07 -14.92
N ASN A 58 17.94 15.79 -14.57
CA ASN A 58 18.70 15.27 -13.43
C ASN A 58 18.39 16.00 -12.09
N ASN A 59 17.26 16.69 -12.00
CA ASN A 59 16.83 17.42 -10.82
C ASN A 59 15.69 16.66 -10.12
N TRP A 60 16.01 16.04 -8.99
CA TRP A 60 15.06 15.21 -8.24
C TRP A 60 14.09 16.02 -7.37
N PHE A 61 14.33 17.31 -7.14
CA PHE A 61 13.51 18.10 -6.22
C PHE A 61 12.63 19.13 -6.93
N THR A 62 13.18 19.80 -7.95
CA THR A 62 12.50 20.89 -8.67
C THR A 62 12.64 20.77 -10.20
N PRO A 63 12.23 19.65 -10.80
CA PRO A 63 12.30 19.43 -12.26
C PRO A 63 11.26 20.24 -13.06
N PHE A 64 10.37 20.98 -12.41
CA PHE A 64 9.22 21.63 -13.05
C PHE A 64 9.38 23.15 -13.07
N GLU A 65 9.21 23.76 -14.26
CA GLU A 65 9.30 25.22 -14.43
C GLU A 65 8.16 25.98 -13.73
N LYS A 66 6.99 25.36 -13.59
CA LYS A 66 5.81 25.92 -12.93
C LYS A 66 5.42 25.06 -11.73
N ALA A 67 4.88 25.71 -10.70
CA ALA A 67 4.34 25.05 -9.52
C ALA A 67 3.30 23.99 -9.94
N HIS A 68 3.51 22.76 -9.47
CA HIS A 68 2.70 21.61 -9.86
C HIS A 68 1.73 21.21 -8.74
N HIS A 69 0.54 20.77 -9.12
CA HIS A 69 -0.54 20.47 -8.16
C HIS A 69 -0.38 19.13 -7.42
N LYS A 70 0.56 18.28 -7.84
CA LYS A 70 0.81 16.96 -7.22
C LYS A 70 2.19 16.92 -6.57
N THR A 71 2.30 16.18 -5.48
CA THR A 71 3.57 15.97 -4.76
C THR A 71 4.51 15.02 -5.52
N ILE A 72 5.80 15.15 -5.25
CA ILE A 72 6.86 14.54 -6.05
C ILE A 72 7.14 13.06 -5.73
N GLY A 73 6.70 12.57 -4.57
CA GLY A 73 7.15 11.29 -4.01
C GLY A 73 6.84 10.08 -4.89
N SER A 74 5.72 10.08 -5.60
CA SER A 74 5.42 9.00 -6.56
C SER A 74 6.29 9.05 -7.81
N TYR A 75 6.69 10.24 -8.26
CA TYR A 75 7.52 10.40 -9.45
C TYR A 75 8.93 9.87 -9.22
N TRP A 76 9.47 9.94 -8.00
CA TRP A 76 10.78 9.37 -7.68
C TRP A 76 10.85 7.88 -7.96
N LEU A 77 9.82 7.13 -7.59
CA LEU A 77 9.83 5.68 -7.78
C LEU A 77 9.65 5.27 -9.24
N ILE A 78 8.85 6.03 -9.98
CA ILE A 78 8.71 5.85 -11.43
C ILE A 78 10.04 6.21 -12.11
N ALA A 79 10.68 7.32 -11.73
CA ALA A 79 11.97 7.74 -12.28
C ALA A 79 13.09 6.74 -11.99
N LEU A 80 13.11 6.17 -10.77
CA LEU A 80 14.01 5.07 -10.42
C LEU A 80 13.74 3.82 -11.27
N SER A 81 12.47 3.48 -11.51
CA SER A 81 12.11 2.35 -12.37
C SER A 81 12.58 2.57 -13.80
N PHE A 82 12.36 3.76 -14.36
CA PHE A 82 12.88 4.16 -15.68
C PHE A 82 14.41 4.09 -15.77
N LYS A 83 15.12 4.46 -14.70
CA LYS A 83 16.59 4.40 -14.68
C LYS A 83 17.13 2.96 -14.71
N ILE A 84 16.39 2.01 -14.14
CA ILE A 84 16.81 0.60 -14.04
C ILE A 84 16.36 -0.20 -15.27
N PHE A 85 15.13 0.00 -15.74
CA PHE A 85 14.48 -0.83 -16.75
C PHE A 85 14.29 -0.13 -18.11
N GLY A 86 14.72 1.12 -18.24
CA GLY A 86 14.47 1.96 -19.43
C GLY A 86 13.10 2.63 -19.39
N ILE A 87 12.86 3.56 -20.32
CA ILE A 87 11.59 4.29 -20.41
C ILE A 87 10.63 3.51 -21.29
N ASN A 88 9.67 2.82 -20.67
CA ASN A 88 8.58 2.10 -21.33
C ASN A 88 7.35 2.04 -20.43
N GLU A 89 6.26 1.43 -20.92
CA GLU A 89 5.00 1.36 -20.17
C GLU A 89 5.10 0.41 -18.97
N PHE A 90 5.84 -0.69 -19.14
CA PHE A 90 6.11 -1.64 -18.06
C PHE A 90 6.79 -0.97 -16.87
N SER A 91 7.92 -0.30 -17.08
CA SER A 91 8.66 0.43 -16.04
C SER A 91 7.84 1.56 -15.41
N ALA A 92 6.94 2.21 -16.17
CA ALA A 92 6.05 3.22 -15.61
C ALA A 92 5.06 2.62 -14.60
N ARG A 93 4.51 1.43 -14.90
CA ARG A 93 3.49 0.72 -14.11
C ARG A 93 4.11 -0.19 -13.03
N LEU A 94 5.38 -0.55 -13.15
CA LEU A 94 6.08 -1.49 -12.27
C LEU A 94 6.04 -1.08 -10.79
N PRO A 95 6.28 0.20 -10.40
CA PRO A 95 6.14 0.60 -9.00
C PRO A 95 4.74 0.32 -8.46
N SER A 96 3.69 0.71 -9.20
CA SER A 96 2.31 0.50 -8.77
C SER A 96 2.00 -0.97 -8.55
N TYR A 97 2.51 -1.82 -9.45
CA TYR A 97 2.34 -3.26 -9.43
C TYR A 97 2.98 -3.88 -8.18
N ILE A 98 4.24 -3.54 -7.91
CA ILE A 98 4.96 -4.00 -6.72
C ILE A 98 4.22 -3.57 -5.44
N PHE A 99 3.82 -2.30 -5.34
CA PHE A 99 3.13 -1.81 -4.14
C PHE A 99 1.72 -2.37 -3.98
N SER A 100 1.04 -2.79 -5.06
CA SER A 100 -0.22 -3.51 -4.96
C SER A 100 -0.04 -4.89 -4.30
N ILE A 101 0.99 -5.65 -4.70
CA ILE A 101 1.27 -6.96 -4.10
C ILE A 101 1.69 -6.80 -2.64
N LEU A 102 2.58 -5.85 -2.36
CA LEU A 102 3.04 -5.57 -1.01
C LEU A 102 1.89 -5.13 -0.10
N SER A 103 0.98 -4.27 -0.59
CA SER A 103 -0.22 -3.86 0.15
C SER A 103 -1.13 -5.03 0.47
N SER A 104 -1.39 -5.92 -0.50
CA SER A 104 -2.14 -7.15 -0.29
C SER A 104 -1.53 -8.03 0.81
N PHE A 105 -0.20 -8.15 0.83
CA PHE A 105 0.51 -8.91 1.86
C PHE A 105 0.46 -8.24 3.26
N VAL A 106 0.58 -6.92 3.33
CA VAL A 106 0.44 -6.19 4.60
C VAL A 106 -0.98 -6.33 5.14
N LEU A 107 -2.00 -6.25 4.28
CA LEU A 107 -3.39 -6.48 4.69
C LEU A 107 -3.59 -7.88 5.26
N PHE A 108 -3.08 -8.91 4.59
CA PHE A 108 -3.08 -10.30 5.10
C PHE A 108 -2.49 -10.36 6.51
N LYS A 109 -1.36 -9.70 6.73
CA LYS A 109 -0.67 -9.71 8.02
C LYS A 109 -1.46 -8.99 9.11
N ILE A 110 -2.04 -7.83 8.80
CA ILE A 110 -2.92 -7.10 9.72
C ILE A 110 -4.08 -7.99 10.17
N ILE A 111 -4.76 -8.62 9.22
CA ILE A 111 -5.95 -9.42 9.51
C ILE A 111 -5.56 -10.69 10.26
N LYS A 112 -4.48 -11.35 9.86
CA LYS A 112 -3.93 -12.50 10.62
C LYS A 112 -3.60 -12.14 12.07
N ASP A 113 -3.04 -10.96 12.31
CA ASP A 113 -2.65 -10.52 13.66
C ASP A 113 -3.86 -10.11 14.53
N ILE A 114 -5.01 -9.75 13.93
CA ILE A 114 -6.26 -9.39 14.63
C ILE A 114 -7.18 -10.59 14.85
N SER A 115 -7.26 -11.49 13.87
CA SER A 115 -8.15 -12.65 13.87
C SER A 115 -7.34 -13.94 13.78
N ASN A 116 -7.27 -14.57 12.61
CA ASN A 116 -6.60 -15.83 12.40
C ASN A 116 -6.02 -15.93 10.97
N LEU A 117 -5.23 -16.98 10.73
CA LEU A 117 -4.59 -17.23 9.43
C LEU A 117 -5.60 -17.30 8.28
N GLU A 118 -6.74 -17.90 8.54
CA GLU A 118 -7.76 -18.23 7.57
C GLU A 118 -8.49 -17.00 7.05
N ILE A 119 -8.97 -16.15 7.96
CA ILE A 119 -9.58 -14.87 7.60
C ILE A 119 -8.53 -13.98 6.92
N GLY A 120 -7.26 -14.06 7.33
CA GLY A 120 -6.15 -13.43 6.63
C GLY A 120 -6.08 -13.88 5.16
N LEU A 121 -6.11 -15.18 4.87
CA LEU A 121 -6.06 -15.70 3.51
C LEU A 121 -7.28 -15.30 2.67
N ILE A 122 -8.47 -15.33 3.27
CA ILE A 122 -9.70 -14.88 2.60
C ILE A 122 -9.59 -13.39 2.25
N SER A 123 -9.00 -12.56 3.12
CA SER A 123 -8.88 -11.12 2.87
C SER A 123 -7.98 -10.77 1.68
N ILE A 124 -6.84 -11.45 1.52
CA ILE A 124 -5.95 -11.21 0.39
C ILE A 124 -6.57 -11.75 -0.91
N PHE A 125 -7.29 -12.87 -0.83
CA PHE A 125 -7.98 -13.42 -1.99
C PHE A 125 -9.11 -12.49 -2.47
N THR A 126 -9.98 -12.06 -1.54
CA THR A 126 -11.07 -11.12 -1.84
C THR A 126 -10.55 -9.79 -2.37
N LEU A 127 -9.50 -9.22 -1.79
CA LEU A 127 -8.89 -7.99 -2.30
C LEU A 127 -8.32 -8.19 -3.70
N SER A 128 -7.58 -9.27 -3.94
CA SER A 128 -6.93 -9.54 -5.24
C SER A 128 -7.95 -9.86 -6.34
N SER A 129 -9.10 -10.44 -5.99
CA SER A 129 -10.21 -10.66 -6.92
C SER A 129 -11.02 -9.39 -7.23
N SER A 130 -10.84 -8.31 -6.46
CA SER A 130 -11.50 -7.03 -6.74
C SER A 130 -10.98 -6.45 -8.04
N PHE A 131 -11.90 -6.20 -8.98
CA PHE A 131 -11.57 -5.60 -10.27
C PHE A 131 -10.84 -4.26 -10.13
N LEU A 132 -11.23 -3.44 -9.14
CA LEU A 132 -10.58 -2.17 -8.87
C LEU A 132 -9.12 -2.38 -8.46
N TRP A 133 -8.85 -3.25 -7.50
CA TRP A 133 -7.50 -3.51 -7.02
C TRP A 133 -6.59 -4.07 -8.12
N PHE A 134 -7.09 -5.06 -8.86
CA PHE A 134 -6.38 -5.68 -9.97
C PHE A 134 -6.10 -4.71 -11.12
N SER A 135 -7.01 -3.74 -11.35
CA SER A 135 -6.80 -2.69 -12.34
C SER A 135 -5.77 -1.68 -11.85
N TYR A 136 -5.95 -1.09 -10.67
CA TYR A 136 -5.05 -0.06 -10.13
C TYR A 136 -3.61 -0.55 -9.90
N GLY A 137 -3.39 -1.84 -9.65
CA GLY A 137 -2.05 -2.43 -9.64
C GLY A 137 -1.32 -2.34 -10.97
N ARG A 138 -2.05 -2.24 -12.09
CA ARG A 138 -1.50 -2.13 -13.45
C ARG A 138 -1.64 -0.73 -14.04
N TYR A 139 -2.14 0.23 -13.28
CA TYR A 139 -2.13 1.64 -13.65
C TYR A 139 -0.90 2.35 -13.08
N CYS A 140 -0.31 3.26 -13.85
CA CYS A 140 0.69 4.20 -13.37
C CYS A 140 0.02 5.24 -12.46
N SER A 141 -0.18 4.88 -11.18
CA SER A 141 -0.86 5.69 -10.19
C SER A 141 -0.13 5.67 -8.83
N PRO A 142 -0.12 6.79 -8.09
CA PRO A 142 0.38 6.86 -6.72
C PRO A 142 -0.50 6.11 -5.69
N ASP A 143 -1.69 5.65 -6.07
CA ASP A 143 -2.69 5.04 -5.18
C ASP A 143 -2.14 3.85 -4.39
N THR A 144 -1.53 2.89 -5.09
CA THR A 144 -1.13 1.62 -4.46
C THR A 144 -0.01 1.83 -3.46
N LEU A 145 0.90 2.77 -3.73
CA LEU A 145 1.92 3.18 -2.77
C LEU A 145 1.34 3.94 -1.58
N TYR A 146 0.38 4.84 -1.82
CA TYR A 146 -0.30 5.55 -0.75
C TYR A 146 -1.00 4.56 0.22
N ILE A 147 -1.68 3.56 -0.33
CA ILE A 147 -2.36 2.50 0.43
C ILE A 147 -1.34 1.64 1.18
N PHE A 148 -0.24 1.25 0.52
CA PHE A 148 0.83 0.47 1.15
C PHE A 148 1.36 1.14 2.41
N LEU A 149 1.76 2.41 2.31
CA LEU A 149 2.35 3.15 3.43
C LEU A 149 1.35 3.31 4.59
N ASN A 150 0.07 3.58 4.29
CA ASN A 150 -0.98 3.67 5.31
C ASN A 150 -1.21 2.33 6.02
N LEU A 151 -1.32 1.22 5.26
CA LEU A 151 -1.47 -0.12 5.85
C LEU A 151 -0.26 -0.47 6.73
N LEU A 152 0.94 -0.10 6.32
CA LEU A 152 2.16 -0.37 7.06
C LEU A 152 2.23 0.44 8.36
N GLY A 153 1.76 1.70 8.33
CA GLY A 153 1.54 2.52 9.52
C GLY A 153 0.54 1.89 10.51
N ILE A 154 -0.60 1.41 10.00
CA ILE A 154 -1.62 0.72 10.81
C ILE A 154 -1.05 -0.59 11.41
N LEU A 155 -0.31 -1.37 10.63
CA LEU A 155 0.30 -2.60 11.11
C LEU A 155 1.26 -2.36 12.28
N PHE A 156 2.10 -1.32 12.20
CA PHE A 156 2.97 -0.97 13.32
C PHE A 156 2.20 -0.44 14.52
N LEU A 157 1.13 0.32 14.30
CA LEU A 157 0.24 0.77 15.37
C LEU A 157 -0.39 -0.43 16.09
N LEU A 158 -0.89 -1.44 15.39
CA LEU A 158 -1.43 -2.67 15.99
C LEU A 158 -0.38 -3.47 16.78
N LYS A 159 0.88 -3.47 16.33
CA LYS A 159 1.96 -4.11 17.10
C LYS A 159 2.24 -3.43 18.43
N THR A 160 1.96 -2.12 18.55
CA THR A 160 2.09 -1.40 19.83
C THR A 160 1.06 -1.86 20.87
N THR A 161 -0.11 -2.34 20.43
CA THR A 161 -1.18 -2.79 21.34
C THR A 161 -0.98 -4.24 21.78
N ASN A 162 -0.45 -5.10 20.91
CA ASN A 162 -0.38 -6.54 21.15
C ASN A 162 0.93 -7.04 21.81
N SER A 163 2.03 -6.27 21.82
CA SER A 163 3.34 -6.87 22.14
C SER A 163 4.40 -5.95 22.78
N LEU A 164 4.81 -6.35 24.00
CA LEU A 164 6.16 -6.32 24.62
C LEU A 164 6.76 -4.99 25.12
N LYS A 165 7.39 -5.09 26.32
CA LYS A 165 8.36 -4.20 27.03
C LYS A 165 8.45 -2.76 26.49
N GLU A 166 8.31 -1.76 27.37
CA GLU A 166 8.28 -0.31 27.03
C GLU A 166 9.23 0.13 25.90
N LYS A 167 10.48 -0.35 25.86
CA LYS A 167 11.44 -0.05 24.79
C LYS A 167 10.96 -0.39 23.37
N ASN A 168 10.29 -1.52 23.17
CA ASN A 168 9.82 -1.93 21.84
C ASN A 168 8.58 -1.12 21.40
N LYS A 169 7.77 -0.67 22.36
CA LYS A 169 6.60 0.18 22.11
C LYS A 169 6.98 1.50 21.46
N ASN A 170 8.00 2.19 22.00
CA ASN A 170 8.46 3.47 21.46
C ASN A 170 8.98 3.34 20.03
N LYS A 171 9.70 2.25 19.72
CA LYS A 171 10.18 1.96 18.36
C LYS A 171 9.02 1.77 17.37
N PHE A 172 8.00 1.01 17.73
CA PHE A 172 6.85 0.79 16.86
C PHE A 172 5.97 2.04 16.70
N LEU A 173 5.85 2.88 17.74
CA LEU A 173 5.18 4.18 17.65
C LEU A 173 5.92 5.15 16.72
N PHE A 174 7.25 5.19 16.79
CA PHE A 174 8.05 5.98 15.87
C PHE A 174 7.88 5.52 14.42
N LEU A 175 7.94 4.19 14.20
CA LEU A 175 7.74 3.61 12.87
C LEU A 175 6.33 3.89 12.34
N SER A 176 5.28 3.74 13.16
CA SER A 176 3.92 4.04 12.71
C SER A 176 3.74 5.51 12.33
N GLY A 177 4.26 6.45 13.12
CA GLY A 177 4.24 7.88 12.80
C GLY A 177 5.00 8.22 11.51
N LEU A 178 6.14 7.57 11.29
CA LEU A 178 6.92 7.73 10.05
C LEU A 178 6.13 7.25 8.83
N PHE A 179 5.54 6.05 8.87
CA PHE A 179 4.78 5.51 7.74
C PHE A 179 3.43 6.19 7.53
N LEU A 180 2.83 6.81 8.56
CA LEU A 180 1.61 7.61 8.42
C LEU A 180 1.90 9.05 7.92
N SER A 181 3.14 9.54 8.01
CA SER A 181 3.50 10.88 7.52
C SER A 181 4.05 10.87 6.09
N LEU A 182 4.82 9.84 5.70
CA LEU A 182 5.34 9.68 4.33
C LEU A 182 4.30 9.81 3.20
N PRO A 183 3.05 9.30 3.30
CA PRO A 183 2.07 9.40 2.22
C PRO A 183 1.64 10.85 1.93
N PHE A 184 1.91 11.80 2.82
CA PHE A 184 1.74 13.23 2.54
C PHE A 184 2.56 13.66 1.32
N PHE A 185 3.76 13.11 1.13
CA PHE A 185 4.61 13.38 -0.05
C PHE A 185 4.15 12.64 -1.32
N VAL A 186 3.12 11.81 -1.22
CA VAL A 186 2.62 10.98 -2.33
C VAL A 186 1.31 11.54 -2.87
N ARG A 187 0.37 11.87 -1.98
CA ARG A 187 -1.01 12.28 -2.30
C ARG A 187 -1.43 13.58 -1.61
N SER A 188 -0.48 14.34 -1.06
CA SER A 188 -0.70 15.67 -0.45
C SER A 188 -1.67 15.60 0.74
N TYR A 189 -2.67 16.49 0.77
CA TYR A 189 -3.63 16.67 1.86
C TYR A 189 -4.57 15.47 2.06
N LEU A 190 -4.66 14.53 1.13
CA LEU A 190 -5.47 13.32 1.29
C LEU A 190 -5.04 12.49 2.51
N GLN A 191 -3.78 12.60 2.93
CA GLN A 191 -3.28 11.92 4.14
C GLN A 191 -3.93 12.42 5.43
N LEU A 192 -4.58 13.58 5.42
CA LEU A 192 -5.34 14.05 6.58
C LEU A 192 -6.55 13.15 6.87
N LEU A 193 -7.12 12.47 5.87
CA LEU A 193 -8.30 11.61 6.04
C LEU A 193 -8.04 10.43 7.02
N PRO A 194 -7.01 9.58 6.82
CA PRO A 194 -6.66 8.55 7.81
C PRO A 194 -6.33 9.09 9.20
N LEU A 195 -5.73 10.28 9.30
CA LEU A 195 -5.40 10.88 10.59
C LEU A 195 -6.64 11.38 11.34
N VAL A 196 -7.57 12.01 10.62
CA VAL A 196 -8.86 12.45 11.15
C VAL A 196 -9.72 11.25 11.56
N SER A 197 -9.69 10.15 10.81
CA SER A 197 -10.46 8.95 11.17
C SER A 197 -9.95 8.25 12.45
N LEU A 198 -8.67 8.38 12.77
CA LEU A 198 -8.08 7.88 14.01
C LEU A 198 -8.39 8.77 15.23
N PHE A 199 -8.76 10.04 15.02
CA PHE A 199 -8.99 10.98 16.11
C PHE A 199 -10.16 10.59 17.05
N PRO A 200 -11.36 10.22 16.55
CA PRO A 200 -12.44 9.72 17.40
C PRO A 200 -12.04 8.50 18.22
N PHE A 201 -11.30 7.56 17.62
CA PHE A 201 -10.86 6.34 18.30
C PHE A 201 -10.05 6.65 19.56
N ASN A 202 -9.10 7.58 19.47
CA ASN A 202 -8.28 7.99 20.61
C ASN A 202 -9.11 8.67 21.73
N LEU A 203 -10.11 9.47 21.37
CA LEU A 203 -11.01 10.11 22.35
C LEU A 203 -11.81 9.09 23.16
N PHE A 204 -12.32 8.03 22.51
CA PHE A 204 -13.08 7.00 23.19
C PHE A 204 -12.21 6.06 24.03
N GLN A 205 -10.95 5.86 23.65
CA GLN A 205 -10.03 5.00 24.39
C GLN A 205 -9.58 5.66 25.72
N ASN A 206 -9.32 6.97 25.70
CA ASN A 206 -8.97 7.75 26.91
C ASN A 206 -10.10 7.81 27.95
N LYS A 207 -11.36 7.62 27.55
CA LYS A 207 -12.48 7.54 28.50
C LYS A 207 -12.55 6.21 29.23
N LYS A 208 -12.07 5.11 28.63
CA LYS A 208 -12.08 3.77 29.24
C LYS A 208 -10.93 3.52 30.21
N THR A 209 -9.89 4.35 30.19
CA THR A 209 -8.73 4.26 31.10
C THR A 209 -8.86 5.14 32.35
N LYS A 210 -9.93 5.95 32.45
CA LYS A 210 -10.22 6.86 33.58
C LYS A 210 -11.38 6.38 34.47
N ILE A 211 -11.82 5.13 34.32
CA ILE A 211 -12.82 4.46 35.16
C ILE A 211 -12.15 3.21 35.74
#